data_AF-A0A838ZDF9-F1
#
_entry.id   AF-A0A838ZDF9-F1
#
_cell.length_a   1.000
_cell.length_b   1.000
_cell.length_c   1.000
_cell.angle_alpha   90.00
_cell.angle_beta   90.00
_cell.angle_gamma   90.00
#
_symmetry.space_group_name_H-M   'P 1'
#
loop_
_entity.id
_entity.type
_entity.pdbx_description
1 polymer ?
#
loop_
_entity_poly.entity_id
_entity_poly.type
_entity_poly.pdbx_seq_one_letter_code
_entity_poly.pdbx_strand_id
1 'polypeptide(L)'
;MKTITIGGLLCLFIFNLSAQSSKKLSETVYRSFYNQTITIYPDNPDKMIKKRYGVFIDTTQNSVFAKNLIEKLMFDDYHESLIQRACRDFKASKKINELWSFRNDPLLSQLPKKWFEAQELNGTTYIFCPKVIKNHYSFSLTDSTVLVSKGLGPDTYFIKSIQNSANGIVIDCFQGVKFTIKILNEQTKLAIWKMENKSPDHTILYRLSVPFDSFSYYNMIVNHSAEEKIPDDLTFDEIDYEGILSMPSSLSVQSFLHSGNR
;
A
#
# COMPACT_ATOMS: atom_id res chain seq x y z
N MET A 1 6.45 -6.96 84.97
CA MET A 1 5.14 -6.70 84.37
C MET A 1 5.33 -6.23 82.93
N LYS A 2 4.68 -6.93 81.99
CA LYS A 2 4.16 -6.51 80.66
C LYS A 2 5.04 -5.62 79.74
N THR A 3 5.44 -6.22 78.61
CA THR A 3 5.36 -5.77 77.18
C THR A 3 5.03 -4.28 76.91
N ILE A 4 5.61 -3.58 75.92
CA ILE A 4 5.38 -3.73 74.46
C ILE A 4 6.44 -2.93 73.66
N THR A 5 6.78 -3.45 72.48
CA THR A 5 7.58 -2.95 71.36
C THR A 5 6.93 -1.79 70.59
N ILE A 6 7.69 -0.73 70.23
CA ILE A 6 7.48 0.18 69.08
C ILE A 6 8.88 0.73 68.72
N GLY A 7 9.51 0.59 67.55
CA GLY A 7 9.00 0.44 66.20
C GLY A 7 9.01 1.80 65.48
N GLY A 8 10.13 2.22 64.88
CA GLY A 8 10.13 3.47 64.10
C GLY A 8 11.49 4.00 63.66
N LEU A 9 12.16 3.30 62.74
CA LEU A 9 13.22 3.87 61.90
C LEU A 9 12.61 4.09 60.51
N LEU A 10 12.42 5.35 60.12
CA LEU A 10 11.83 5.77 58.83
C LEU A 10 12.33 7.21 58.57
N CYS A 11 12.77 7.65 57.42
CA CYS A 11 13.12 7.05 56.14
C CYS A 11 14.09 8.06 55.50
N LEU A 12 15.27 7.63 55.08
CA LEU A 12 16.16 8.44 54.24
C LEU A 12 15.57 8.44 52.83
N PHE A 13 15.30 9.64 52.31
CA PHE A 13 14.89 9.88 50.94
C PHE A 13 15.89 9.27 49.96
N ILE A 14 15.46 8.25 49.22
CA ILE A 14 16.06 7.90 47.93
C ILE A 14 14.91 7.93 46.92
N PHE A 15 15.02 8.89 46.01
CA PHE A 15 14.20 8.97 44.81
C PHE A 15 14.33 7.66 44.02
N ASN A 16 13.32 6.79 44.11
CA ASN A 16 13.07 5.83 43.06
C ASN A 16 12.28 6.54 41.96
N LEU A 17 13.03 7.18 41.04
CA LEU A 17 12.60 7.14 39.65
C LEU A 17 12.50 5.66 39.26
N SER A 18 11.30 5.10 39.29
CA SER A 18 11.00 3.96 38.45
C SER A 18 11.00 4.47 37.00
N ALA A 19 12.21 4.61 36.47
CA ALA A 19 12.46 4.36 35.06
C ALA A 19 11.83 3.00 34.79
N GLN A 20 10.63 3.01 34.22
CA GLN A 20 10.05 1.85 33.58
C GLN A 20 10.97 1.59 32.40
N SER A 21 12.05 0.86 32.70
CA SER A 21 13.00 0.29 31.78
C SER A 21 12.16 -0.39 30.73
N SER A 22 12.06 0.27 29.58
CA SER A 22 11.68 -0.37 28.34
C SER A 22 12.59 -1.57 28.27
N LYS A 23 12.01 -2.77 28.42
CA LYS A 23 12.73 -3.99 28.12
C LYS A 23 13.21 -3.82 26.68
N LYS A 24 14.48 -3.45 26.55
CA LYS A 24 15.28 -3.58 25.34
C LYS A 24 15.03 -5.02 24.90
N LEU A 25 14.22 -5.18 23.87
CA LEU A 25 14.01 -6.44 23.18
C LEU A 25 15.37 -6.83 22.61
N SER A 26 16.13 -7.57 23.41
CA SER A 26 17.41 -8.13 23.03
C SER A 26 17.15 -9.18 21.95
N GLU A 27 17.73 -8.93 20.77
CA GLU A 27 18.12 -9.88 19.74
C GLU A 27 17.50 -11.27 19.86
N THR A 28 16.49 -11.56 19.04
CA THR A 28 16.13 -12.94 18.73
C THR A 28 16.24 -13.16 17.24
N VAL A 29 17.45 -13.57 16.81
CA VAL A 29 17.70 -14.08 15.46
C VAL A 29 17.18 -15.51 15.41
N TYR A 30 16.04 -15.72 14.77
CA TYR A 30 15.54 -17.07 14.47
C TYR A 30 16.02 -17.52 13.09
N ARG A 31 16.83 -18.57 13.08
CA ARG A 31 16.93 -19.50 11.95
C ARG A 31 15.92 -20.60 12.17
N SER A 32 14.95 -20.75 11.29
CA SER A 32 14.39 -22.08 11.00
C SER A 32 13.88 -22.16 9.57
N PHE A 33 14.05 -23.34 8.99
CA PHE A 33 13.74 -23.70 7.64
C PHE A 33 12.20 -23.74 7.42
N TYR A 34 11.72 -23.06 6.37
CA TYR A 34 10.52 -23.41 5.59
C TYR A 34 9.10 -23.26 6.16
N ASN A 35 8.78 -22.52 7.24
CA ASN A 35 7.33 -22.32 7.54
C ASN A 35 6.93 -21.15 8.45
N GLN A 36 7.73 -20.10 8.60
CA GLN A 36 7.32 -18.93 9.39
C GLN A 36 7.78 -17.64 8.71
N THR A 37 6.82 -16.73 8.44
CA THR A 37 7.08 -15.38 7.95
C THR A 37 8.09 -14.70 8.87
N ILE A 38 9.29 -14.43 8.36
CA ILE A 38 10.37 -13.82 9.13
C ILE A 38 10.13 -12.31 9.18
N THR A 39 9.69 -11.81 10.34
CA THR A 39 9.71 -10.37 10.63
C THR A 39 11.14 -9.98 10.99
N ILE A 40 11.85 -9.32 10.07
CA ILE A 40 13.19 -8.78 10.33
C ILE A 40 13.00 -7.36 10.85
N TYR A 41 13.42 -7.10 12.07
CA TYR A 41 13.57 -5.74 12.63
C TYR A 41 15.05 -5.38 12.63
N PRO A 42 15.63 -4.88 11.52
CA PRO A 42 17.04 -4.54 11.55
C PRO A 42 17.19 -3.13 12.14
N ASP A 43 17.92 -3.02 13.24
CA ASP A 43 18.46 -1.74 13.72
C ASP A 43 19.37 -1.07 12.65
N ASN A 44 19.81 -1.84 11.64
CA ASN A 44 20.50 -1.34 10.45
C ASN A 44 20.37 -2.34 9.25
N PRO A 45 19.40 -2.17 8.34
CA PRO A 45 19.09 -3.14 7.27
C PRO A 45 20.28 -3.39 6.33
N ASP A 46 21.11 -2.39 6.08
CA ASP A 46 22.12 -2.42 5.01
C ASP A 46 23.27 -3.41 5.24
N LYS A 47 23.51 -3.85 6.49
CA LYS A 47 24.62 -4.76 6.83
C LYS A 47 24.25 -6.25 6.75
N MET A 48 22.98 -6.64 6.95
CA MET A 48 22.58 -8.06 6.93
C MET A 48 22.13 -8.57 5.55
N ILE A 49 21.81 -7.68 4.61
CA ILE A 49 21.25 -8.01 3.29
C ILE A 49 22.24 -8.72 2.33
N LYS A 50 23.53 -8.82 2.69
CA LYS A 50 24.58 -9.35 1.79
C LYS A 50 24.60 -10.87 1.59
N LYS A 51 23.86 -11.68 2.34
CA LYS A 51 23.94 -13.15 2.21
C LYS A 51 22.59 -13.84 2.41
N ARG A 52 21.99 -14.17 1.25
CA ARG A 52 20.88 -15.11 1.02
C ARG A 52 19.48 -14.49 1.16
N TYR A 53 18.69 -14.76 0.11
CA TYR A 53 17.25 -14.65 -0.08
C TYR A 53 16.40 -14.46 1.19
N GLY A 54 15.31 -13.72 1.09
CA GLY A 54 14.35 -13.73 2.19
C GLY A 54 12.94 -13.36 1.79
N VAL A 55 12.73 -12.12 1.38
CA VAL A 55 11.49 -11.39 1.73
C VAL A 55 11.45 -11.10 3.23
N PHE A 56 11.12 -9.86 3.60
CA PHE A 56 11.02 -9.46 5.00
C PHE A 56 9.99 -8.34 5.19
N ILE A 57 9.55 -8.12 6.42
CA ILE A 57 8.64 -7.03 6.77
C ILE A 57 9.45 -5.85 7.32
N ASP A 58 9.43 -4.71 6.64
CA ASP A 58 9.90 -3.43 7.17
C ASP A 58 8.77 -2.75 7.93
N THR A 59 8.91 -2.67 9.26
CA THR A 59 7.95 -2.01 10.15
C THR A 59 8.31 -0.57 10.48
N THR A 60 9.48 -0.11 10.04
CA THR A 60 10.01 1.21 10.38
C THR A 60 9.84 2.21 9.26
N GLN A 61 9.79 1.72 8.02
CA GLN A 61 9.75 2.49 6.79
C GLN A 61 10.91 3.49 6.62
N ASN A 62 11.94 3.36 7.45
CA ASN A 62 13.14 4.17 7.36
C ASN A 62 14.20 3.52 6.46
N SER A 63 13.92 2.33 5.93
CA SER A 63 14.82 1.60 5.06
C SER A 63 15.02 2.30 3.72
N VAL A 64 16.15 1.98 3.06
CA VAL A 64 16.41 2.41 1.69
C VAL A 64 15.32 1.93 0.71
N PHE A 65 14.64 0.82 1.00
CA PHE A 65 13.56 0.30 0.16
C PHE A 65 12.33 1.19 0.20
N ALA A 66 11.92 1.62 1.40
CA ALA A 66 10.79 2.53 1.56
C ALA A 66 11.05 3.85 0.85
N LYS A 67 12.25 4.43 1.07
CA LYS A 67 12.68 5.67 0.41
C LYS A 67 12.68 5.53 -1.11
N ASN A 68 13.29 4.48 -1.64
CA ASN A 68 13.32 4.23 -3.09
C ASN A 68 11.92 4.04 -3.69
N LEU A 69 11.02 3.35 -2.97
CA LEU A 69 9.65 3.12 -3.43
C LEU A 69 8.86 4.44 -3.50
N ILE A 70 8.98 5.28 -2.45
CA ILE A 70 8.39 6.63 -2.37
C ILE A 70 8.95 7.52 -3.49
N GLU A 71 10.28 7.60 -3.62
CA GLU A 71 10.95 8.43 -4.63
C GLU A 71 10.55 8.03 -6.05
N LYS A 72 10.42 6.74 -6.37
CA LYS A 72 9.97 6.33 -7.70
C LYS A 72 8.51 6.67 -7.99
N LEU A 73 7.64 6.68 -6.98
CA LEU A 73 6.27 7.18 -7.12
C LEU A 73 6.21 8.71 -7.20
N MET A 74 7.29 9.43 -6.86
CA MET A 74 7.35 10.88 -7.02
C MET A 74 7.44 11.34 -8.48
N PHE A 75 7.65 10.44 -9.44
CA PHE A 75 7.64 10.67 -10.90
C PHE A 75 8.76 11.60 -11.41
N ASP A 76 9.90 11.00 -11.77
CA ASP A 76 10.95 11.66 -12.56
C ASP A 76 10.52 11.76 -14.04
N ASP A 77 10.62 12.97 -14.61
CA ASP A 77 10.58 13.45 -16.01
C ASP A 77 10.24 12.49 -17.17
N TYR A 78 10.71 11.25 -17.13
CA TYR A 78 10.39 10.19 -18.10
C TYR A 78 8.89 9.94 -18.23
N HIS A 79 8.15 9.89 -17.11
CA HIS A 79 6.70 9.68 -17.16
C HIS A 79 5.97 10.88 -17.76
N GLU A 80 6.44 12.09 -17.47
CA GLU A 80 5.86 13.30 -18.06
C GLU A 80 6.02 13.27 -19.58
N SER A 81 7.19 12.87 -20.09
CA SER A 81 7.41 12.73 -21.54
C SER A 81 6.46 11.73 -22.21
N LEU A 82 6.16 10.61 -21.54
CA LEU A 82 5.22 9.59 -22.02
C LEU A 82 3.78 10.09 -22.00
N ILE A 83 3.38 10.82 -20.96
CA ILE A 83 2.07 11.45 -20.86
C ILE A 83 1.91 12.49 -21.96
N GLN A 84 2.89 13.37 -22.15
CA GLN A 84 2.88 14.38 -23.21
C GLN A 84 2.75 13.73 -24.59
N ARG A 85 3.46 12.62 -24.83
CA ARG A 85 3.34 11.82 -26.05
C ARG A 85 1.93 11.27 -26.23
N ALA A 86 1.38 10.61 -25.22
CA ALA A 86 0.03 10.07 -25.23
C ALA A 86 -1.01 11.16 -25.48
N CYS A 87 -0.86 12.34 -24.86
CA CYS A 87 -1.72 13.50 -25.05
C CYS A 87 -1.71 13.98 -26.50
N ARG A 88 -0.53 14.09 -27.11
CA ARG A 88 -0.37 14.48 -28.52
C ARG A 88 -1.05 13.47 -29.44
N ASP A 89 -0.79 12.18 -29.24
CA ASP A 89 -1.30 11.12 -30.09
C ASP A 89 -2.84 11.00 -29.95
N PHE A 90 -3.37 11.23 -28.74
CA PHE A 90 -4.81 11.29 -28.48
C PHE A 90 -5.48 12.48 -29.16
N LYS A 91 -4.89 13.69 -29.10
CA LYS A 91 -5.39 14.87 -29.84
C LYS A 91 -5.36 14.62 -31.35
N ALA A 92 -4.30 14.01 -31.87
CA ALA A 92 -4.17 13.67 -33.28
C ALA A 92 -5.24 12.67 -33.76
N SER A 93 -5.78 11.84 -32.86
CA SER A 93 -6.88 10.91 -33.17
C SER A 93 -8.23 11.60 -33.43
N LYS A 94 -8.31 12.94 -33.33
CA LYS A 94 -9.51 13.77 -33.50
C LYS A 94 -10.68 13.41 -32.58
N LYS A 95 -10.43 12.66 -31.50
CA LYS A 95 -11.46 12.27 -30.53
C LYS A 95 -11.93 13.46 -29.68
N ILE A 96 -11.07 14.46 -29.43
CA ILE A 96 -11.42 15.73 -28.78
C ILE A 96 -10.42 16.82 -29.21
N ASN A 97 -10.87 18.07 -29.29
CA ASN A 97 -10.02 19.23 -29.59
C ASN A 97 -9.15 19.66 -28.38
N GLU A 98 -9.63 19.43 -27.16
CA GLU A 98 -8.91 19.68 -25.90
C GLU A 98 -9.16 18.54 -24.90
N LEU A 99 -8.19 18.22 -24.05
CA LEU A 99 -8.39 17.23 -23.00
C LEU A 99 -9.35 17.80 -21.95
N TRP A 100 -10.39 17.04 -21.59
CA TRP A 100 -11.26 17.43 -20.50
C TRP A 100 -10.48 17.44 -19.18
N SER A 101 -10.61 18.54 -18.44
CA SER A 101 -10.04 18.68 -17.11
C SER A 101 -11.14 18.58 -16.07
N PHE A 102 -10.96 17.68 -15.13
CA PHE A 102 -11.81 17.38 -13.99
C PHE A 102 -11.22 17.94 -12.69
N ARG A 103 -10.33 18.94 -12.77
CA ARG A 103 -9.67 19.56 -11.61
C ARG A 103 -10.64 19.94 -10.48
N ASN A 104 -11.82 20.43 -10.85
CA ASN A 104 -12.85 20.88 -9.91
C ASN A 104 -13.97 19.86 -9.69
N ASP A 105 -13.82 18.62 -10.19
CA ASP A 105 -14.81 17.57 -9.99
C ASP A 105 -14.81 17.13 -8.52
N PRO A 106 -15.97 17.18 -7.82
CA PRO A 106 -16.04 16.89 -6.41
C PRO A 106 -15.82 15.41 -6.08
N LEU A 107 -16.00 14.48 -7.03
CA LEU A 107 -15.74 13.07 -6.82
C LEU A 107 -14.25 12.78 -7.03
N LEU A 108 -13.64 13.37 -8.06
CA LEU A 108 -12.21 13.20 -8.31
C LEU A 108 -11.36 13.78 -7.17
N SER A 109 -11.79 14.89 -6.56
CA SER A 109 -11.08 15.54 -5.45
C SER A 109 -11.10 14.74 -4.15
N GLN A 110 -12.04 13.78 -4.01
CA GLN A 110 -12.09 12.86 -2.86
C GLN A 110 -11.07 11.73 -2.97
N LEU A 111 -10.56 11.47 -4.17
CA LEU A 111 -9.60 10.41 -4.42
C LEU A 111 -8.17 10.92 -4.23
N PRO A 112 -7.31 10.14 -3.54
CA PRO A 112 -5.87 10.37 -3.59
C PRO A 112 -5.36 10.40 -5.03
N LYS A 113 -4.15 10.91 -5.27
CA LYS A 113 -3.61 11.01 -6.63
C LYS A 113 -2.61 9.91 -6.97
N LYS A 114 -2.03 9.26 -5.96
CA LYS A 114 -0.98 8.26 -6.10
C LYS A 114 -1.19 7.12 -5.11
N TRP A 115 -0.99 5.89 -5.57
CA TRP A 115 -1.14 4.71 -4.75
C TRP A 115 -0.01 3.71 -4.95
N PHE A 116 0.29 3.00 -3.87
CA PHE A 116 1.14 1.82 -3.82
C PHE A 116 0.27 0.56 -3.89
N GLU A 117 0.79 -0.49 -4.54
CA GLU A 117 0.18 -1.82 -4.45
C GLU A 117 0.31 -2.36 -3.04
N ALA A 118 -0.76 -2.99 -2.56
CA ALA A 118 -0.80 -3.64 -1.25
C ALA A 118 -1.22 -5.11 -1.40
N GLN A 119 -0.84 -5.91 -0.42
CA GLN A 119 -1.11 -7.34 -0.36
C GLN A 119 -1.58 -7.70 1.06
N GLU A 120 -2.45 -8.70 1.17
CA GLU A 120 -2.84 -9.28 2.45
C GLU A 120 -1.94 -10.48 2.77
N LEU A 121 -1.47 -10.56 4.01
CA LEU A 121 -0.75 -11.71 4.52
C LEU A 121 -1.18 -11.99 5.95
N ASN A 122 -1.78 -13.16 6.20
CA ASN A 122 -2.31 -13.56 7.50
C ASN A 122 -3.32 -12.53 8.07
N GLY A 123 -4.21 -12.00 7.23
CA GLY A 123 -5.24 -11.03 7.58
C GLY A 123 -4.70 -9.64 7.94
N THR A 124 -3.48 -9.31 7.53
CA THR A 124 -2.89 -7.99 7.70
C THR A 124 -2.51 -7.42 6.35
N THR A 125 -2.92 -6.18 6.09
CA THR A 125 -2.52 -5.43 4.90
C THR A 125 -1.09 -4.93 5.01
N TYR A 126 -0.29 -5.19 3.98
CA TYR A 126 1.06 -4.66 3.83
C TYR A 126 1.22 -3.95 2.49
N ILE A 127 2.08 -2.93 2.45
CA ILE A 127 2.56 -2.38 1.18
C ILE A 127 3.55 -3.37 0.58
N PHE A 128 3.44 -3.66 -0.72
CA PHE A 128 4.34 -4.59 -1.37
C PHE A 128 5.48 -3.86 -2.09
N CYS A 129 6.71 -4.10 -1.68
CA CYS A 129 7.91 -3.58 -2.34
C CYS A 129 8.62 -4.71 -3.11
N PRO A 130 8.51 -4.77 -4.44
CA PRO A 130 9.23 -5.78 -5.20
C PRO A 130 10.71 -5.42 -5.33
N LYS A 131 11.53 -6.43 -5.61
CA LYS A 131 12.96 -6.24 -5.88
C LYS A 131 13.20 -5.28 -7.03
N VAL A 132 12.48 -5.50 -8.13
CA VAL A 132 12.57 -4.66 -9.32
C VAL A 132 11.27 -3.88 -9.43
N ILE A 133 11.37 -2.57 -9.17
CA ILE A 133 10.20 -1.68 -9.13
C ILE A 133 9.46 -1.64 -10.48
N LYS A 134 10.14 -1.98 -11.59
CA LYS A 134 9.48 -2.16 -12.91
C LYS A 134 8.30 -3.15 -12.83
N ASN A 135 8.32 -4.12 -11.91
CA ASN A 135 7.26 -5.13 -11.78
C ASN A 135 6.16 -4.73 -10.77
N HIS A 136 6.27 -3.56 -10.14
CA HIS A 136 5.27 -3.04 -9.21
C HIS A 136 4.14 -2.38 -9.97
N TYR A 137 2.88 -2.64 -9.58
CA TYR A 137 1.80 -1.81 -10.06
C TYR A 137 1.85 -0.45 -9.38
N SER A 138 1.85 0.63 -10.17
CA SER A 138 1.45 1.94 -9.67
C SER A 138 0.18 2.39 -10.35
N PHE A 139 -0.70 2.97 -9.55
CA PHE A 139 -1.93 3.60 -9.99
C PHE A 139 -1.80 5.09 -9.68
N SER A 140 -2.14 5.96 -10.61
CA SER A 140 -2.12 7.41 -10.38
C SER A 140 -3.21 8.13 -11.16
N LEU A 141 -3.76 9.17 -10.55
CA LEU A 141 -4.78 10.02 -11.12
C LEU A 141 -4.23 11.42 -11.30
N THR A 142 -4.51 12.00 -12.46
CA THR A 142 -4.38 13.43 -12.69
C THR A 142 -5.77 14.04 -12.86
N ASP A 143 -5.83 15.32 -13.21
CA ASP A 143 -7.10 16.00 -13.48
C ASP A 143 -7.70 15.58 -14.84
N SER A 144 -6.99 14.82 -15.67
CA SER A 144 -7.46 14.42 -17.01
C SER A 144 -7.14 12.98 -17.40
N THR A 145 -6.30 12.29 -16.61
CA THR A 145 -5.80 10.96 -16.94
C THR A 145 -5.78 10.03 -15.74
N VAL A 146 -5.92 8.74 -16.03
CA VAL A 146 -5.56 7.63 -15.18
C VAL A 146 -4.29 7.01 -15.74
N LEU A 147 -3.30 6.77 -14.87
CA LEU A 147 -2.02 6.16 -15.20
C LEU A 147 -1.91 4.83 -14.47
N VAL A 148 -1.61 3.77 -15.22
CA VAL A 148 -1.35 2.45 -14.66
C VAL A 148 0.02 2.01 -15.15
N SER A 149 1.00 1.88 -14.26
CA SER A 149 2.32 1.36 -14.63
C SER A 149 2.45 -0.09 -14.20
N LYS A 150 2.86 -0.95 -15.13
CA LYS A 150 3.40 -2.28 -14.85
C LYS A 150 4.38 -2.68 -15.94
N GLY A 151 5.57 -3.10 -15.57
CA GLY A 151 6.60 -3.57 -16.50
C GLY A 151 7.34 -2.43 -17.19
N LEU A 152 7.16 -2.31 -18.50
CA LEU A 152 8.01 -1.49 -19.37
C LEU A 152 7.62 -0.01 -19.45
N GLY A 153 6.43 0.37 -18.94
CA GLY A 153 6.01 1.77 -18.91
C GLY A 153 4.57 1.97 -18.39
N PRO A 154 4.18 3.22 -18.14
CA PRO A 154 2.81 3.61 -17.83
C PRO A 154 1.87 3.49 -19.04
N ASP A 155 0.74 2.84 -18.85
CA ASP A 155 -0.42 3.01 -19.70
C ASP A 155 -1.18 4.29 -19.29
N THR A 156 -1.54 5.11 -20.27
CA THR A 156 -2.26 6.37 -20.05
C THR A 156 -3.68 6.28 -20.60
N TYR A 157 -4.66 6.50 -19.72
CA TYR A 157 -6.09 6.50 -20.04
C TYR A 157 -6.69 7.90 -19.84
N PHE A 158 -7.45 8.41 -20.80
CA PHE A 158 -8.00 9.76 -20.74
C PHE A 158 -9.40 9.72 -20.14
N ILE A 159 -9.62 10.50 -19.08
CA ILE A 159 -10.90 10.54 -18.37
C ILE A 159 -11.96 11.14 -19.29
N LYS A 160 -13.08 10.42 -19.41
CA LYS A 160 -14.28 10.83 -20.12
C LYS A 160 -15.38 11.26 -19.15
N SER A 161 -15.60 10.51 -18.08
CA SER A 161 -16.59 10.90 -17.07
C SER A 161 -16.25 10.28 -15.74
N ILE A 162 -16.75 10.94 -14.69
CA ILE A 162 -16.62 10.49 -13.31
C ILE A 162 -18.03 10.41 -12.74
N GLN A 163 -18.35 9.28 -12.12
CA GLN A 163 -19.69 8.99 -11.63
C GLN A 163 -19.59 8.37 -10.24
N ASN A 164 -20.50 8.75 -9.36
CA ASN A 164 -20.67 8.04 -8.11
C ASN A 164 -21.56 6.82 -8.36
N SER A 165 -21.10 5.66 -7.95
CA SER A 165 -21.88 4.42 -7.93
C SER A 165 -22.18 4.03 -6.49
N ALA A 166 -23.21 3.22 -6.29
CA ALA A 166 -23.50 2.62 -4.99
C ALA A 166 -22.28 1.90 -4.39
N ASN A 167 -21.35 1.47 -5.24
CA ASN A 167 -20.22 0.62 -4.89
C ASN A 167 -18.85 1.32 -4.96
N GLY A 168 -18.82 2.65 -5.22
CA GLY A 168 -17.58 3.42 -5.31
C GLY A 168 -17.60 4.47 -6.42
N ILE A 169 -16.45 5.09 -6.68
CA ILE A 169 -16.28 6.09 -7.74
C ILE A 169 -15.88 5.38 -9.04
N VAL A 170 -16.63 5.64 -10.10
CA VAL A 170 -16.39 5.09 -11.44
C VAL A 170 -15.79 6.17 -12.34
N ILE A 171 -14.66 5.86 -12.97
CA ILE A 171 -13.98 6.69 -13.94
C ILE A 171 -14.04 5.97 -15.29
N ASP A 172 -14.82 6.50 -16.22
CA ASP A 172 -14.85 6.01 -17.60
C ASP A 172 -13.80 6.74 -18.44
N CYS A 173 -13.11 6.01 -19.30
CA CYS A 173 -12.07 6.56 -20.19
C CYS A 173 -12.43 6.42 -21.68
N PHE A 174 -11.88 7.31 -22.51
CA PHE A 174 -12.13 7.33 -23.96
C PHE A 174 -11.64 6.09 -24.71
N GLN A 175 -10.68 5.37 -24.12
CA GLN A 175 -10.12 4.13 -24.65
C GLN A 175 -11.04 2.91 -24.45
N GLY A 176 -12.25 3.08 -23.89
CA GLY A 176 -13.14 1.96 -23.58
C GLY A 176 -12.72 1.20 -22.32
N VAL A 177 -11.89 1.82 -21.49
CA VAL A 177 -11.49 1.32 -20.17
C VAL A 177 -12.32 2.01 -19.10
N LYS A 178 -12.75 1.25 -18.10
CA LYS A 178 -13.45 1.74 -16.92
C LYS A 178 -12.63 1.40 -15.67
N PHE A 179 -12.49 2.38 -14.79
CA PHE A 179 -11.94 2.19 -13.46
C PHE A 179 -13.05 2.30 -12.42
N THR A 180 -13.11 1.38 -11.46
CA THR A 180 -13.99 1.49 -10.28
C THR A 180 -13.11 1.51 -9.05
N ILE A 181 -13.22 2.55 -8.22
CA ILE A 181 -12.43 2.73 -7.00
C ILE A 181 -13.37 2.71 -5.81
N LYS A 182 -13.10 1.81 -4.87
CA LYS A 182 -13.84 1.69 -3.61
C LYS A 182 -12.89 1.91 -2.45
N ILE A 183 -13.16 2.95 -1.66
CA ILE A 183 -12.46 3.19 -0.39
C ILE A 183 -13.00 2.20 0.64
N LEU A 184 -12.10 1.44 1.26
CA LEU A 184 -12.41 0.44 2.29
C LEU A 184 -12.26 1.02 3.70
N ASN A 185 -11.29 1.92 3.89
CA ASN A 185 -11.02 2.59 5.14
C ASN A 185 -10.91 4.10 4.91
N GLU A 186 -11.75 4.91 5.56
CA GLU A 186 -11.78 6.36 5.35
C GLU A 186 -10.58 7.10 5.96
N GLN A 187 -9.97 6.57 7.03
CA GLN A 187 -8.85 7.19 7.72
C GLN A 187 -7.55 7.04 6.93
N THR A 188 -7.26 5.82 6.48
CA THR A 188 -6.03 5.50 5.73
C THR A 188 -6.25 5.50 4.22
N LYS A 189 -7.51 5.70 3.79
CA LYS A 189 -7.92 5.69 2.38
C LYS A 189 -7.49 4.41 1.64
N LEU A 190 -7.31 3.29 2.36
CA LEU A 190 -7.12 1.96 1.77
C LEU A 190 -8.24 1.70 0.77
N ALA A 191 -7.89 1.24 -0.43
CA ALA A 191 -8.84 1.13 -1.50
C ALA A 191 -8.64 -0.16 -2.30
N ILE A 192 -9.73 -0.64 -2.89
CA ILE A 192 -9.66 -1.52 -4.05
C ILE A 192 -9.92 -0.68 -5.29
N TRP A 193 -9.14 -0.91 -6.33
CA TRP A 193 -9.52 -0.47 -7.67
C TRP A 193 -9.63 -1.65 -8.64
N LYS A 194 -10.61 -1.54 -9.53
CA LYS A 194 -10.88 -2.45 -10.62
C LYS A 194 -10.65 -1.70 -11.92
N MET A 195 -9.94 -2.30 -12.87
CA MET A 195 -9.85 -1.86 -14.25
C MET A 195 -10.55 -2.88 -15.15
N GLU A 196 -11.47 -2.41 -15.99
CA GLU A 196 -12.19 -3.21 -16.98
C GLU A 196 -11.87 -2.67 -18.38
N ASN A 197 -11.22 -3.48 -19.21
CA ASN A 197 -10.95 -3.12 -20.59
C ASN A 197 -11.95 -3.80 -21.53
N LYS A 198 -12.74 -3.02 -22.27
CA LYS A 198 -13.71 -3.53 -23.24
C LYS A 198 -13.09 -3.97 -24.58
N SER A 199 -11.77 -4.11 -24.65
CA SER A 199 -11.09 -4.76 -25.77
C SER A 199 -11.60 -6.21 -25.97
N PRO A 200 -11.38 -6.83 -27.15
CA PRO A 200 -11.88 -8.17 -27.46
C PRO A 200 -11.51 -9.25 -26.44
N ASP A 201 -10.38 -9.07 -25.75
CA ASP A 201 -9.86 -10.01 -24.75
C ASP A 201 -10.43 -9.80 -23.34
N HIS A 202 -11.31 -8.80 -23.15
CA HIS A 202 -12.01 -8.47 -21.90
C HIS A 202 -11.15 -8.66 -20.64
N THR A 203 -10.11 -7.86 -20.50
CA THR A 203 -9.22 -7.94 -19.34
C THR A 203 -9.83 -7.21 -18.15
N ILE A 204 -9.95 -7.92 -17.02
CA ILE A 204 -10.31 -7.35 -15.72
C ILE A 204 -9.11 -7.46 -14.79
N LEU A 205 -8.78 -6.36 -14.11
CA LEU A 205 -7.68 -6.29 -13.15
C LEU A 205 -8.19 -5.70 -11.84
N TYR A 206 -7.92 -6.40 -10.73
CA TYR A 206 -8.24 -5.94 -9.38
C TYR A 206 -6.96 -5.68 -8.58
N ARG A 207 -6.90 -4.60 -7.82
CA ARG A 207 -5.75 -4.35 -6.93
C ARG A 207 -6.21 -3.75 -5.62
N LEU A 208 -5.63 -4.24 -4.53
CA LEU A 208 -5.62 -3.56 -3.24
C LEU A 208 -4.52 -2.50 -3.28
N SER A 209 -4.80 -1.31 -2.74
CA SER A 209 -3.89 -0.19 -2.87
C SER A 209 -3.96 0.79 -1.72
N VAL A 210 -2.80 1.26 -1.30
CA VAL A 210 -2.61 2.23 -0.22
C VAL A 210 -2.20 3.57 -0.82
N PRO A 211 -2.88 4.68 -0.50
CA PRO A 211 -2.50 5.99 -0.97
C PRO A 211 -1.14 6.45 -0.47
N PHE A 212 -0.49 7.30 -1.26
CA PHE A 212 0.82 7.84 -0.89
C PHE A 212 0.85 8.50 0.48
N ASP A 213 -0.15 9.35 0.76
CA ASP A 213 -0.23 10.10 2.02
C ASP A 213 -0.50 9.22 3.24
N SER A 214 -0.95 7.97 3.01
CA SER A 214 -1.21 6.99 4.06
C SER A 214 -0.16 5.88 4.13
N PHE A 215 0.95 6.02 3.40
CA PHE A 215 2.05 5.07 3.40
C PHE A 215 2.53 4.74 4.81
N SER A 216 2.62 5.75 5.69
CA SER A 216 3.11 5.62 7.07
C SER A 216 2.27 4.74 8.00
N TYR A 217 1.04 4.39 7.61
CA TYR A 217 0.17 3.55 8.43
C TYR A 217 0.37 2.04 8.21
N TYR A 218 1.17 1.64 7.22
CA TYR A 218 1.26 0.24 6.80
C TYR A 218 2.69 -0.29 6.80
N ASN A 219 2.93 -1.41 7.46
CA ASN A 219 4.19 -2.12 7.30
C ASN A 219 4.38 -2.56 5.84
N MET A 220 5.62 -2.76 5.42
CA MET A 220 5.96 -3.07 4.05
C MET A 220 6.57 -4.46 3.94
N ILE A 221 6.08 -5.29 3.02
CA ILE A 221 6.75 -6.54 2.63
C ILE A 221 7.75 -6.21 1.54
N VAL A 222 9.03 -6.42 1.82
CA VAL A 222 10.14 -6.17 0.89
C VAL A 222 10.62 -7.48 0.30
N ASN A 223 10.47 -7.67 -1.00
CA ASN A 223 11.13 -8.75 -1.73
C ASN A 223 12.54 -8.31 -2.15
N HIS A 224 13.57 -8.90 -1.55
CA HIS A 224 14.98 -8.71 -1.94
C HIS A 224 15.64 -10.04 -2.36
N SER A 225 14.86 -11.04 -2.76
CA SER A 225 15.36 -12.36 -3.17
C SER A 225 16.25 -12.27 -4.42
N ALA A 226 17.18 -13.21 -4.65
CA ALA A 226 18.04 -13.12 -5.84
C ALA A 226 17.21 -13.29 -7.14
N GLU A 227 16.12 -14.05 -7.07
CA GLU A 227 15.14 -14.19 -8.14
C GLU A 227 14.17 -12.99 -8.18
N GLU A 228 13.69 -12.60 -9.37
CA GLU A 228 12.67 -11.54 -9.51
C GLU A 228 11.27 -12.01 -9.06
N LYS A 229 11.12 -13.29 -8.70
CA LYS A 229 9.87 -13.89 -8.24
C LYS A 229 9.72 -13.78 -6.73
N ILE A 230 8.47 -13.80 -6.29
CA ILE A 230 8.15 -14.06 -4.89
C ILE A 230 8.47 -15.53 -4.62
N PRO A 231 9.09 -15.90 -3.49
CA PRO A 231 9.30 -17.29 -3.12
C PRO A 231 7.99 -18.08 -3.15
N ASP A 232 8.01 -19.30 -3.70
CA ASP A 232 6.81 -20.14 -3.86
C ASP A 232 6.14 -20.50 -2.52
N ASP A 233 6.89 -20.41 -1.41
CA ASP A 233 6.41 -20.62 -0.04
C ASP A 233 5.76 -19.38 0.60
N LEU A 234 5.87 -18.20 -0.03
CA LEU A 234 5.12 -17.01 0.39
C LEU A 234 3.84 -16.90 -0.43
N THR A 235 2.72 -17.28 0.18
CA THR A 235 1.39 -17.13 -0.41
C THR A 235 0.65 -15.98 0.28
N PHE A 236 0.20 -15.00 -0.52
CA PHE A 236 -0.67 -13.94 -0.02
C PHE A 236 -2.09 -14.44 0.14
N ASP A 237 -2.86 -13.79 1.01
CA ASP A 237 -4.25 -14.14 1.22
C ASP A 237 -5.06 -13.82 -0.05
N GLU A 238 -6.02 -14.71 -0.36
CA GLU A 238 -6.95 -14.47 -1.45
C GLU A 238 -8.00 -13.42 -1.02
N ILE A 239 -8.20 -12.40 -1.87
CA ILE A 239 -9.15 -11.32 -1.61
C ILE A 239 -10.35 -11.50 -2.55
N ASP A 240 -11.55 -11.59 -1.99
CA ASP A 240 -12.81 -11.57 -2.75
C ASP A 240 -13.12 -10.14 -3.25
N TYR A 241 -12.39 -9.71 -4.28
CA TYR A 241 -12.54 -8.38 -4.86
C TYR A 241 -13.95 -8.13 -5.41
N GLU A 242 -14.57 -9.13 -6.01
CA GLU A 242 -15.90 -8.99 -6.62
C GLU A 242 -16.98 -8.85 -5.55
N GLY A 243 -16.94 -9.70 -4.52
CA GLY A 243 -17.82 -9.59 -3.37
C GLY A 243 -17.69 -8.23 -2.71
N ILE A 244 -16.46 -7.77 -2.43
CA ILE A 244 -16.23 -6.46 -1.82
C ILE A 244 -16.75 -5.31 -2.70
N LEU A 245 -16.51 -5.36 -4.01
CA LEU A 245 -16.99 -4.34 -4.96
C LEU A 245 -18.49 -4.43 -5.26
N SER A 246 -19.18 -5.50 -4.87
CA SER A 246 -20.63 -5.61 -4.99
C SER A 246 -21.39 -4.95 -3.82
N MET A 247 -20.72 -4.79 -2.66
CA MET A 247 -21.33 -4.21 -1.47
C MET A 247 -21.49 -2.68 -1.57
N PRO A 248 -22.59 -2.10 -1.07
CA PRO A 248 -22.78 -0.66 -0.98
C PRO A 248 -21.67 0.04 -0.17
N SER A 249 -21.29 1.25 -0.55
CA SER A 249 -20.26 2.06 0.15
C SER A 249 -20.63 2.42 1.60
N SER A 250 -21.92 2.40 1.96
CA SER A 250 -22.39 2.60 3.34
C SER A 250 -22.02 1.45 4.27
N LEU A 251 -21.74 0.27 3.72
CA LEU A 251 -21.17 -0.86 4.44
C LEU A 251 -19.65 -0.73 4.35
N SER A 252 -19.10 0.27 5.04
CA SER A 252 -17.65 0.35 5.27
C SER A 252 -17.23 -0.94 5.94
N VAL A 253 -16.19 -1.60 5.45
CA VAL A 253 -15.68 -2.85 6.05
C VAL A 253 -14.99 -2.46 7.36
N GLN A 254 -15.77 -2.36 8.44
CA GLN A 254 -15.27 -2.08 9.79
C GLN A 254 -14.52 -3.27 10.41
N SER A 255 -14.37 -4.39 9.70
CA SER A 255 -13.69 -5.58 10.18
C SER A 255 -12.83 -6.23 9.10
N PHE A 256 -11.60 -5.75 8.93
CA PHE A 256 -10.45 -6.65 8.77
C PHE A 256 -9.62 -6.73 10.06
N LEU A 257 -10.09 -6.08 11.14
CA LEU A 257 -9.48 -6.17 12.46
C LEU A 257 -10.13 -7.30 13.27
N HIS A 258 -9.36 -8.37 13.47
CA HIS A 258 -9.50 -9.40 14.52
C HIS A 258 -10.85 -10.14 14.62
N SER A 259 -10.95 -11.28 13.94
CA SER A 259 -11.53 -12.48 14.56
C SER A 259 -10.40 -13.31 15.16
N GLY A 260 -9.78 -12.80 16.22
CA GLY A 260 -9.03 -13.64 17.15
C GLY A 260 -10.03 -14.51 17.89
N ASN A 261 -10.27 -15.72 17.39
CA ASN A 261 -11.01 -16.72 18.15
C ASN A 261 -10.14 -17.19 19.31
N ARG A 262 -10.80 -17.22 20.46
CA ARG A 262 -10.34 -17.62 21.79
C ARG A 262 -9.72 -19.01 21.83
#